data_AF-A0A2E5JDN5-F1
#
_entry.id   AF-A0A2E5JDN5-F1
#
_cell.length_a   1.000
_cell.length_b   1.000
_cell.length_c   1.000
_cell.angle_alpha   90.00
_cell.angle_beta   90.00
_cell.angle_gamma   90.00
#
_symmetry.space_group_name_H-M   'P 1'
#
loop_
_entity.id
_entity.type
_entity.pdbx_description
1 polymer ?
#
loop_
_entity_poly.entity_id
_entity_poly.type
_entity_poly.pdbx_seq_one_letter_code
_entity_poly.pdbx_strand_id
1 'polypeptide(L)'
;MLKKFNKMNEGDLLKIYGETGEWYGELVGINEDDQLEVFYINRSKENHFVWKYDDEWEVVSRNSVLEHIPLDKNNPVASYKLLGFKPLDENTFTKIDEENSIPADHLMPTGEINSDDECDSEDSLNDFVVPDEEGEAFTHAPMDSDFVQETHDCVNQYNNWEPKNASEKKMKSFVDNLAEKYKKQDDNRQFAQGKTVDYDHPPMKKK
;
A
#
# COMPACT_ATOMS: atom_id res chain seq x y z
N MET A 1 -20.28 -26.20 -32.03
CA MET A 1 -20.61 -26.66 -30.67
C MET A 1 -20.80 -25.39 -29.85
N LEU A 2 -22.03 -25.01 -29.47
CA LEU A 2 -22.26 -23.76 -28.71
C LEU A 2 -21.58 -23.89 -27.35
N LYS A 3 -20.63 -22.99 -27.04
CA LYS A 3 -20.07 -22.86 -25.70
C LYS A 3 -21.22 -22.43 -24.77
N LYS A 4 -21.58 -23.28 -23.82
CA LYS A 4 -22.53 -22.91 -22.76
C LYS A 4 -21.79 -22.08 -21.74
N PHE A 5 -21.87 -20.76 -21.88
CA PHE A 5 -21.50 -19.86 -20.81
C PHE A 5 -22.59 -19.88 -19.73
N ASN A 6 -22.22 -19.60 -18.48
CA ASN A 6 -23.19 -19.29 -17.45
C ASN A 6 -24.01 -18.05 -17.87
N LYS A 7 -25.09 -17.75 -17.16
CA LYS A 7 -25.87 -16.54 -17.42
C LYS A 7 -24.95 -15.31 -17.38
N MET A 8 -24.79 -14.65 -18.52
CA MET A 8 -24.06 -13.39 -18.65
C MET A 8 -24.95 -12.25 -18.17
N ASN A 9 -24.37 -11.31 -17.41
CA ASN A 9 -25.07 -10.13 -16.90
C ASN A 9 -24.33 -8.86 -17.33
N GLU A 10 -25.05 -7.75 -17.36
CA GLU A 10 -24.48 -6.43 -17.62
C GLU A 10 -23.37 -6.12 -16.59
N GLY A 11 -22.26 -5.60 -17.07
CA GLY A 11 -21.01 -5.38 -16.33
C GLY A 11 -20.02 -6.52 -16.43
N ASP A 12 -20.39 -7.71 -16.93
CA ASP A 12 -19.45 -8.82 -17.06
C ASP A 12 -18.39 -8.54 -18.13
N LEU A 13 -17.16 -9.01 -17.89
CA LEU A 13 -16.03 -8.82 -18.79
C LEU A 13 -15.94 -9.99 -19.79
N LEU A 14 -15.59 -9.65 -21.03
CA LEU A 14 -15.57 -10.58 -22.15
C LEU A 14 -14.24 -10.53 -22.88
N LYS A 15 -13.74 -11.72 -23.21
CA LYS A 15 -12.69 -11.91 -24.20
C LYS A 15 -13.33 -12.43 -25.47
N ILE A 16 -13.12 -11.73 -26.58
CA ILE A 16 -13.83 -11.94 -27.85
C ILE A 16 -12.83 -12.29 -28.94
N TYR A 17 -13.20 -13.21 -29.82
CA TYR A 17 -12.45 -13.50 -31.03
C TYR A 17 -12.83 -12.48 -32.12
N GLY A 18 -11.98 -11.48 -32.31
CA GLY A 18 -12.10 -10.47 -33.34
C GLY A 18 -11.34 -10.80 -34.61
N GLU A 19 -11.42 -9.93 -35.61
CA GLU A 19 -10.78 -10.13 -36.91
C GLU A 19 -9.24 -10.09 -36.82
N THR A 20 -8.72 -9.28 -35.90
CA THR A 20 -7.28 -9.06 -35.70
C THR A 20 -6.68 -9.86 -34.54
N GLY A 21 -7.48 -10.74 -33.91
CA GLY A 21 -7.05 -11.56 -32.78
C GLY A 21 -8.02 -11.49 -31.60
N GLU A 22 -7.46 -11.34 -30.40
CA GLU A 22 -8.24 -11.26 -29.17
C GLU A 22 -8.64 -9.80 -28.90
N TRP A 23 -9.94 -9.58 -28.74
CA TRP A 23 -10.52 -8.32 -28.32
C TRP A 23 -11.08 -8.45 -26.90
N TYR A 24 -11.19 -7.34 -26.19
CA TYR A 24 -11.61 -7.31 -24.79
C TYR A 24 -12.70 -6.27 -24.64
N GLY A 25 -13.67 -6.52 -23.77
CA GLY A 25 -14.73 -5.54 -23.55
C GLY A 25 -15.64 -5.90 -22.37
N GLU A 26 -16.55 -4.99 -22.08
CA GLU A 26 -17.56 -5.12 -21.04
C GLU A 26 -18.93 -5.28 -21.67
N LEU A 27 -19.71 -6.26 -21.20
CA LEU A 27 -21.08 -6.49 -21.61
C LEU A 27 -21.99 -5.41 -21.03
N VAL A 28 -22.67 -4.66 -21.89
CA VAL A 28 -23.66 -3.66 -21.45
C VAL A 28 -25.11 -4.08 -21.64
N GLY A 29 -25.35 -5.05 -22.53
CA GLY A 29 -26.73 -5.44 -22.84
C GLY A 29 -26.79 -6.66 -23.75
N ILE A 30 -28.00 -7.18 -23.91
CA ILE A 30 -28.31 -8.22 -24.88
C ILE A 30 -29.55 -7.76 -25.64
N ASN A 31 -29.42 -7.62 -26.96
CA ASN A 31 -30.48 -7.10 -27.80
C ASN A 31 -31.59 -8.15 -28.07
N GLU A 32 -32.65 -7.75 -28.78
CA GLU A 32 -33.79 -8.60 -29.12
C GLU A 32 -33.41 -9.83 -29.97
N ASP A 33 -32.28 -9.76 -30.69
CA ASP A 33 -31.73 -10.81 -31.55
C ASP A 33 -30.73 -11.73 -30.83
N ASP A 34 -30.63 -11.67 -29.49
CA ASP A 34 -29.69 -12.43 -28.64
C ASP A 34 -28.21 -12.16 -28.98
N GLN A 35 -27.92 -10.97 -29.51
CA GLN A 35 -26.56 -10.47 -29.70
C GLN A 35 -26.12 -9.64 -28.49
N LEU A 36 -24.83 -9.67 -28.19
CA LEU A 36 -24.26 -9.00 -27.03
C LEU A 36 -23.86 -7.57 -27.42
N GLU A 37 -24.26 -6.59 -26.63
CA GLU A 37 -23.83 -5.21 -26.75
C GLU A 37 -22.61 -5.01 -25.85
N VAL A 38 -21.48 -4.56 -26.40
CA VAL A 38 -20.19 -4.57 -25.72
C VAL A 38 -19.48 -3.23 -25.90
N PHE A 39 -19.00 -2.64 -24.80
CA PHE A 39 -17.99 -1.59 -24.86
C PHE A 39 -16.60 -2.23 -24.98
N TYR A 40 -15.94 -2.03 -26.11
CA TYR A 40 -14.60 -2.55 -26.30
C TYR A 40 -13.56 -1.76 -25.52
N ILE A 41 -12.53 -2.46 -25.04
CA ILE A 41 -11.33 -1.89 -24.45
C ILE A 41 -10.26 -1.89 -25.54
N ASN A 42 -9.89 -0.69 -25.99
CA ASN A 42 -8.95 -0.46 -27.09
C ASN A 42 -7.75 0.38 -26.66
N ARG A 43 -6.65 0.26 -27.40
CA ARG A 43 -5.45 1.08 -27.16
C ARG A 43 -5.77 2.55 -27.38
N SER A 44 -5.36 3.39 -26.44
CA SER A 44 -5.42 4.84 -26.58
C SER A 44 -4.49 5.31 -27.70
N LYS A 45 -4.98 6.27 -28.49
CA LYS A 45 -4.21 6.92 -29.55
C LYS A 45 -3.12 7.86 -29.01
N GLU A 46 -3.29 8.33 -27.77
CA GLU A 46 -2.40 9.31 -27.13
C GLU A 46 -1.25 8.62 -26.39
N ASN A 47 -1.51 7.45 -25.80
CA ASN A 47 -0.50 6.67 -25.09
C ASN A 47 -0.69 5.18 -25.39
N HIS A 48 0.25 4.58 -26.10
CA HIS A 48 0.11 3.21 -26.58
C HIS A 48 0.09 2.15 -25.46
N PHE A 49 0.59 2.48 -24.26
CA PHE A 49 0.56 1.61 -23.08
C PHE A 49 -0.78 1.68 -22.34
N VAL A 50 -1.59 2.70 -22.64
CA VAL A 50 -2.90 2.91 -22.01
C VAL A 50 -3.98 2.34 -22.91
N TRP A 51 -4.84 1.55 -22.32
CA TRP A 51 -6.07 1.05 -22.92
C TRP A 51 -7.25 1.78 -22.30
N LYS A 52 -8.34 1.94 -23.05
CA LYS A 52 -9.55 2.59 -22.56
C LYS A 52 -10.79 2.02 -23.22
N TYR A 53 -11.94 2.23 -22.59
CA TYR A 53 -13.21 1.95 -23.26
C TYR A 53 -13.39 2.83 -24.50
N ASP A 54 -14.02 2.27 -25.53
CA ASP A 54 -14.55 3.02 -26.65
C ASP A 54 -15.77 3.84 -26.23
N ASP A 55 -15.99 4.94 -26.95
CA ASP A 55 -17.09 5.88 -26.67
C ASP A 55 -18.47 5.30 -27.03
N GLU A 56 -18.51 4.30 -27.90
CA GLU A 56 -19.72 3.64 -28.40
C GLU A 56 -19.64 2.13 -28.18
N TRP A 57 -20.78 1.52 -27.87
CA TRP A 57 -20.89 0.06 -27.80
C TRP A 57 -21.13 -0.51 -29.18
N GLU A 58 -20.67 -1.74 -29.38
CA GLU A 58 -20.87 -2.49 -30.62
C GLU A 58 -21.59 -3.81 -30.33
N VAL A 59 -22.14 -4.40 -31.40
CA VAL A 59 -22.86 -5.68 -31.30
C VAL A 59 -21.98 -6.83 -31.72
N VAL A 60 -21.90 -7.86 -30.88
CA VAL A 60 -21.14 -9.08 -31.15
C VAL A 60 -21.97 -10.34 -30.95
N SER A 61 -21.69 -11.35 -31.77
CA SER A 61 -22.31 -12.67 -31.59
C SER A 61 -21.78 -13.34 -30.33
N ARG A 62 -22.67 -13.96 -29.55
CA ARG A 62 -22.28 -14.81 -28.41
C ARG A 62 -21.31 -15.93 -28.81
N ASN A 63 -21.33 -16.38 -30.06
CA ASN A 63 -20.42 -17.41 -30.56
C ASN A 63 -18.96 -16.93 -30.69
N SER A 64 -18.74 -15.62 -30.75
CA SER A 64 -17.41 -15.02 -30.82
C SER A 64 -16.75 -14.90 -29.44
N VAL A 65 -17.49 -15.11 -28.35
CA VAL A 65 -16.94 -15.05 -26.99
C VAL A 65 -15.99 -16.22 -26.77
N LEU A 66 -14.74 -15.89 -26.47
CA LEU A 66 -13.70 -16.85 -26.09
C LEU A 66 -13.85 -17.23 -24.62
N GLU A 67 -14.01 -16.22 -23.77
CA GLU A 67 -14.04 -16.29 -22.31
C GLU A 67 -15.00 -15.25 -21.74
N HIS A 68 -15.69 -15.63 -20.67
CA HIS A 68 -16.63 -14.80 -19.92
C HIS A 68 -16.16 -14.76 -18.48
N ILE A 69 -15.95 -13.55 -17.96
CA ILE A 69 -15.44 -13.29 -16.63
C ILE A 69 -16.51 -12.46 -15.90
N PRO A 70 -17.23 -13.04 -14.93
CA PRO A 70 -18.17 -12.30 -14.12
C PRO A 70 -17.47 -11.16 -13.36
N LEU A 71 -18.05 -9.97 -13.37
CA LEU A 71 -17.50 -8.84 -12.62
C LEU A 71 -17.90 -8.96 -11.14
N ASP A 72 -16.90 -9.13 -10.27
CA ASP A 72 -17.13 -9.05 -8.83
C ASP A 72 -17.13 -7.58 -8.40
N LYS A 73 -18.30 -7.06 -8.05
CA LYS A 73 -18.45 -5.66 -7.61
C LYS A 73 -17.72 -5.36 -6.29
N ASN A 74 -17.42 -6.38 -5.48
CA ASN A 74 -16.64 -6.19 -4.26
C ASN A 74 -15.14 -6.15 -4.55
N ASN A 75 -14.71 -6.76 -5.65
CA ASN A 75 -13.32 -6.80 -6.08
C ASN A 75 -13.20 -6.70 -7.61
N PRO A 76 -13.47 -5.52 -8.19
CA PRO A 76 -13.43 -5.34 -9.64
C PRO A 76 -12.02 -5.54 -10.20
N VAL A 77 -10.99 -5.20 -9.41
CA VAL A 77 -9.58 -5.33 -9.80
C VAL A 77 -9.22 -6.79 -10.06
N ALA A 78 -9.69 -7.74 -9.25
CA ALA A 78 -9.47 -9.15 -9.50
C ALA A 78 -10.08 -9.62 -10.84
N SER A 79 -11.29 -9.17 -11.19
CA SER A 79 -11.92 -9.48 -12.47
C SER A 79 -11.14 -8.91 -13.66
N TYR A 80 -10.66 -7.66 -13.58
CA TYR A 80 -9.81 -7.07 -14.63
C TYR A 80 -8.46 -7.78 -14.76
N LYS A 81 -7.86 -8.21 -13.64
CA LYS A 81 -6.61 -9.00 -13.65
C LYS A 81 -6.80 -10.32 -14.40
N LEU A 82 -7.94 -10.99 -14.22
CA LEU A 82 -8.28 -12.21 -14.97
C LEU A 82 -8.43 -11.94 -16.48
N LEU A 83 -8.96 -10.77 -16.86
CA LEU A 83 -9.03 -10.36 -18.27
C LEU A 83 -7.64 -10.05 -18.86
N GLY A 84 -6.63 -9.81 -18.02
CA GLY A 84 -5.26 -9.46 -18.41
C GLY A 84 -4.93 -7.98 -18.27
N PHE A 85 -5.76 -7.22 -17.55
CA PHE A 85 -5.61 -5.78 -17.37
C PHE A 85 -5.44 -5.40 -15.90
N LYS A 86 -4.64 -4.36 -15.68
CA LYS A 86 -4.55 -3.62 -14.43
C LYS A 86 -5.26 -2.28 -14.64
N PRO A 87 -6.37 -2.01 -13.94
CA PRO A 87 -7.06 -0.75 -14.11
C PRO A 87 -6.24 0.39 -13.50
N LEU A 88 -6.19 1.53 -14.17
CA LEU A 88 -5.46 2.74 -13.77
C LEU A 88 -6.41 3.79 -13.19
N ASP A 89 -7.56 3.97 -13.83
CA ASP A 89 -8.70 4.75 -13.36
C ASP A 89 -10.02 4.04 -13.75
N GLU A 90 -11.17 4.72 -13.64
CA GLU A 90 -12.48 4.14 -13.96
C GLU A 90 -12.63 3.66 -15.42
N ASN A 91 -11.89 4.26 -16.36
CA ASN A 91 -12.05 4.04 -17.80
C ASN A 91 -10.74 3.68 -18.53
N THR A 92 -9.61 3.68 -17.83
CA THR A 92 -8.29 3.41 -18.42
C THR A 92 -7.56 2.27 -17.72
N PHE A 93 -6.76 1.55 -18.49
CA PHE A 93 -6.15 0.27 -18.10
C PHE A 93 -4.74 0.15 -18.67
N THR A 94 -3.93 -0.69 -18.05
CA THR A 94 -2.65 -1.17 -18.57
C THR A 94 -2.72 -2.68 -18.74
N LYS A 95 -2.12 -3.22 -19.80
CA LYS A 95 -2.07 -4.67 -20.01
C LYS A 95 -0.95 -5.27 -19.16
N ILE A 96 -1.24 -6.33 -18.39
CA ILE A 96 -0.33 -6.89 -17.39
C ILE A 96 0.95 -7.46 -18.03
N ASP A 97 0.83 -8.08 -19.21
CA ASP A 97 1.97 -8.62 -19.96
C ASP A 97 2.90 -7.52 -20.53
N GLU A 98 2.44 -6.27 -20.59
CA GLU A 98 3.17 -5.12 -21.12
C GLU A 98 3.72 -4.20 -20.04
N GLU A 99 3.37 -4.41 -18.76
CA GLU A 99 3.76 -3.54 -17.64
C GLU A 99 5.28 -3.38 -17.52
N ASN A 100 6.04 -4.48 -17.71
CA ASN A 100 7.50 -4.47 -17.69
C ASN A 100 8.16 -3.78 -18.91
N SER A 101 7.38 -3.49 -19.95
CA SER A 101 7.87 -2.81 -21.16
C SER A 101 7.67 -1.29 -21.09
N ILE A 102 7.01 -0.79 -20.04
CA ILE A 102 6.78 0.64 -19.85
C ILE A 102 8.08 1.28 -19.34
N PRO A 103 8.64 2.27 -20.06
CA PRO A 103 9.81 3.01 -19.59
C PRO A 103 9.53 3.73 -18.27
N ALA A 104 10.49 3.73 -17.35
CA ALA A 104 10.32 4.34 -16.02
C ALA A 104 10.08 5.87 -16.06
N ASP A 105 10.49 6.54 -17.15
CA ASP A 105 10.28 7.96 -17.41
C ASP A 105 8.96 8.27 -18.11
N HIS A 106 8.18 7.25 -18.46
CA HIS A 106 6.89 7.42 -19.15
C HIS A 106 5.77 7.68 -18.14
N LEU A 107 5.10 8.83 -18.28
CA LEU A 107 4.00 9.20 -17.40
C LEU A 107 2.77 8.34 -17.69
N MET A 108 2.34 7.58 -16.68
CA MET A 108 1.09 6.83 -16.71
C MET A 108 0.01 7.61 -15.97
N PRO A 109 -1.24 7.65 -16.47
CA PRO A 109 -2.34 8.19 -15.69
C PRO A 109 -2.51 7.31 -14.45
N THR A 110 -2.52 7.95 -13.28
CA THR A 110 -2.76 7.28 -12.00
C THR A 110 -4.06 7.83 -11.45
N GLY A 111 -5.13 7.04 -11.53
CA GLY A 111 -6.38 7.31 -10.82
C GLY A 111 -6.39 6.61 -9.47
N GLU A 112 -7.18 7.13 -8.54
CA GLU A 112 -7.48 6.44 -7.29
C GLU A 112 -8.60 5.43 -7.54
N ILE A 113 -8.24 4.22 -7.98
CA ILE A 113 -9.16 3.10 -7.84
C ILE A 113 -9.04 2.65 -6.40
N ASN A 114 -10.03 3.00 -5.57
CA ASN A 114 -10.20 2.46 -4.23
C ASN A 114 -10.52 0.96 -4.33
N SER A 115 -9.53 0.16 -4.68
CA SER A 115 -9.51 -1.24 -4.30
C SER A 115 -8.91 -1.29 -2.91
N ASP A 116 -9.77 -1.48 -1.90
CA ASP A 116 -9.36 -1.86 -0.55
C ASP A 116 -8.59 -3.19 -0.51
N ASP A 117 -8.43 -3.86 -1.66
CA ASP A 117 -7.31 -4.77 -1.89
C ASP A 117 -6.03 -3.94 -1.96
N GLU A 118 -5.49 -3.70 -0.76
CA GLU A 118 -4.06 -3.69 -0.51
C GLU A 118 -3.36 -4.45 -1.63
N CYS A 119 -2.66 -3.71 -2.50
CA CYS A 119 -1.54 -4.34 -3.17
C CYS A 119 -0.72 -4.92 -2.03
N ASP A 120 -0.75 -6.24 -1.87
CA ASP A 120 0.30 -7.01 -1.22
C ASP A 120 1.58 -6.64 -1.98
N SER A 121 2.12 -5.46 -1.64
CA SER A 121 3.49 -5.16 -1.89
C SER A 121 4.21 -6.21 -1.07
N GLU A 122 4.68 -7.26 -1.76
CA GLU A 122 5.70 -8.17 -1.24
C GLU A 122 6.99 -7.43 -0.82
N ASP A 123 7.02 -6.10 -0.87
CA ASP A 123 7.79 -5.25 0.05
C ASP A 123 7.30 -5.46 1.49
N SER A 124 7.54 -6.67 1.96
CA SER A 124 7.60 -7.01 3.34
C SER A 124 8.62 -6.08 3.99
N LEU A 125 8.14 -5.00 4.60
CA LEU A 125 8.94 -4.11 5.45
C LEU A 125 9.57 -4.87 6.64
N ASN A 126 9.39 -6.19 6.74
CA ASN A 126 10.09 -7.06 7.65
C ASN A 126 11.62 -6.93 7.53
N ASP A 127 12.15 -6.63 6.34
CA ASP A 127 13.59 -6.40 6.15
C ASP A 127 14.05 -5.00 6.65
N PHE A 128 13.11 -4.10 6.96
CA PHE A 128 13.38 -2.81 7.59
C PHE A 128 13.33 -2.90 9.13
N VAL A 129 12.55 -3.84 9.68
CA VAL A 129 12.38 -4.01 11.13
C VAL A 129 13.48 -4.93 11.66
N VAL A 130 14.59 -4.33 12.09
CA VAL A 130 15.67 -5.07 12.76
C VAL A 130 15.15 -5.60 14.10
N PRO A 131 15.23 -6.92 14.37
CA PRO A 131 14.90 -7.48 15.66
C PRO A 131 15.69 -6.79 16.77
N ASP A 132 15.04 -6.60 17.91
CA ASP A 132 15.63 -5.96 19.09
C ASP A 132 16.95 -6.61 19.55
N GLU A 133 17.23 -7.84 19.17
CA GLU A 133 18.45 -8.57 19.52
C GLU A 133 19.62 -8.30 18.56
N GLU A 134 19.33 -7.79 17.36
CA GLU A 134 20.29 -7.53 16.28
C GLU A 134 20.62 -6.03 16.13
N GLY A 135 19.81 -5.14 16.72
CA GLY A 135 20.10 -3.72 16.80
C GLY A 135 21.32 -3.43 17.68
N GLU A 136 22.18 -2.49 17.26
CA GLU A 136 23.29 -2.04 18.10
C GLU A 136 22.76 -1.56 19.45
N ALA A 137 23.37 -2.05 20.54
CA ALA A 137 23.05 -1.57 21.88
C ALA A 137 23.28 -0.06 21.95
N PHE A 138 22.41 0.65 22.67
CA PHE A 138 22.52 2.10 22.84
C PHE A 138 23.95 2.49 23.26
N THR A 139 24.62 3.29 22.42
CA THR A 139 25.95 3.83 22.71
C THR A 139 25.83 5.26 23.20
N HIS A 140 26.48 5.58 24.32
CA HIS A 140 26.54 6.94 24.81
C HIS A 140 27.25 7.87 23.81
N ALA A 141 26.60 8.98 23.49
CA ALA A 141 27.24 10.09 22.81
C ALA A 141 28.38 10.67 23.68
N PRO A 142 29.41 11.28 23.06
CA PRO A 142 30.55 11.78 23.81
C PRO A 142 30.15 12.99 24.68
N MET A 143 30.63 12.99 25.93
CA MET A 143 30.28 13.94 27.00
C MET A 143 30.71 15.39 26.74
N ASP A 144 31.52 15.61 25.73
CA ASP A 144 32.02 16.92 25.31
C ASP A 144 31.09 17.64 24.31
N SER A 145 30.07 16.96 23.81
CA SER A 145 29.04 17.57 22.97
C SER A 145 28.12 18.49 23.78
N ASP A 146 27.87 19.69 23.25
CA ASP A 146 26.94 20.66 23.83
C ASP A 146 25.53 20.06 23.98
N PHE A 147 25.10 19.25 22.99
CA PHE A 147 23.80 18.57 23.02
C PHE A 147 23.67 17.60 24.21
N VAL A 148 24.73 16.86 24.54
CA VAL A 148 24.73 15.91 25.66
C VAL A 148 24.65 16.65 26.99
N GLN A 149 25.37 17.77 27.11
CA GLN A 149 25.36 18.59 28.32
C GLN A 149 24.01 19.26 28.54
N GLU A 150 23.41 19.85 27.49
CA GLU A 150 22.06 20.43 27.56
C GLU A 150 21.01 19.38 27.92
N THR A 151 21.11 18.19 27.33
CA THR A 151 20.18 17.08 27.63
C THR A 151 20.31 16.63 29.09
N HIS A 152 21.53 16.44 29.59
CA HIS A 152 21.77 16.06 30.98
C HIS A 152 21.29 17.14 31.95
N ASP A 153 21.51 18.42 31.64
CA ASP A 153 20.99 19.55 32.42
C ASP A 153 19.47 19.55 32.46
N CYS A 154 18.81 19.35 31.32
CA CYS A 154 17.34 19.27 31.23
C CYS A 154 16.77 18.12 32.06
N VAL A 155 17.38 16.93 32.01
CA VAL A 155 16.95 15.77 32.82
C VAL A 155 17.09 16.07 34.31
N ASN A 156 18.24 16.62 34.72
CA ASN A 156 18.47 17.01 36.11
C ASN A 156 17.48 18.10 36.58
N GLN A 157 17.17 19.08 35.73
CA GLN A 157 16.16 20.10 36.03
C GLN A 157 14.75 19.51 36.15
N TYR A 158 14.38 18.58 35.26
CA TYR A 158 13.10 17.89 35.29
C TYR A 158 12.93 17.06 36.56
N ASN A 159 13.98 16.36 37.00
CA ASN A 159 13.95 15.54 38.20
C ASN A 159 13.87 16.37 39.49
N ASN A 160 14.41 17.58 39.47
CA ASN A 160 14.29 18.54 40.58
C ASN A 160 13.01 19.40 40.50
N TRP A 161 12.22 19.28 39.42
CA TRP A 161 11.01 20.07 39.25
C TRP A 161 9.82 19.44 39.98
N GLU A 162 9.24 20.20 40.91
CA GLU A 162 8.01 19.82 41.61
C GLU A 162 6.77 20.43 40.92
N PRO A 163 5.78 19.61 40.50
CA PRO A 163 4.57 20.09 39.84
C PRO A 163 3.68 20.83 40.84
N LYS A 164 3.19 22.00 40.46
CA LYS A 164 2.39 22.89 41.34
C LYS A 164 0.89 22.68 41.15
N ASN A 165 0.48 22.26 39.95
CA ASN A 165 -0.93 22.14 39.56
C ASN A 165 -1.32 20.68 39.25
N ALA A 166 -2.62 20.37 39.32
CA ALA A 166 -3.12 19.01 39.03
C ALA A 166 -2.83 18.54 37.60
N SER A 167 -2.79 19.45 36.62
CA SER A 167 -2.42 19.15 35.24
C SER A 167 -0.94 18.80 35.11
N GLU A 168 -0.07 19.58 35.76
CA GLU A 168 1.37 19.35 35.80
C GLU A 168 1.71 18.02 36.51
N LYS A 169 0.98 17.68 37.58
CA LYS A 169 1.14 16.40 38.28
C LYS A 169 0.77 15.22 37.38
N LYS A 170 -0.32 15.32 36.61
CA LYS A 170 -0.70 14.30 35.62
C LYS A 170 0.35 14.15 34.53
N MET A 171 0.87 15.27 34.01
CA MET A 171 1.93 15.26 33.00
C MET A 171 3.20 14.62 33.54
N LYS A 172 3.63 15.01 34.74
CA LYS A 172 4.80 14.42 35.39
C LYS A 172 4.63 12.91 35.59
N SER A 173 3.50 12.46 36.15
CA SER A 173 3.24 11.03 36.31
C SER A 173 3.20 10.27 34.99
N PHE A 174 2.67 10.87 33.92
CA PHE A 174 2.66 10.22 32.60
C PHE A 174 4.08 10.01 32.05
N VAL A 175 4.91 11.05 32.13
CA VAL A 175 6.31 10.99 31.67
C VAL A 175 7.14 10.04 32.56
N ASP A 176 6.98 10.09 33.88
CA ASP A 176 7.67 9.19 34.81
C ASP A 176 7.31 7.71 34.54
N ASN A 177 6.03 7.40 34.27
CA ASN A 177 5.58 6.04 33.92
C ASN A 177 6.16 5.54 32.58
N LEU A 178 6.25 6.44 31.59
CA LEU A 178 6.89 6.09 30.31
C LEU A 178 8.38 5.85 30.51
N ALA A 179 9.06 6.70 31.26
CA ALA A 179 10.48 6.56 31.57
C ALA A 179 10.76 5.24 32.30
N GLU A 180 9.96 4.88 33.30
CA GLU A 180 10.09 3.60 34.01
C GLU A 180 9.95 2.39 33.08
N LYS A 181 8.97 2.41 32.16
CA LYS A 181 8.76 1.33 31.19
C LYS A 181 10.00 1.12 30.32
N TYR A 182 10.57 2.19 29.76
CA TYR A 182 11.71 2.08 28.86
C TYR A 182 13.02 1.78 29.59
N LYS A 183 13.25 2.34 30.79
CA LYS A 183 14.38 1.97 31.65
C LYS A 183 14.38 0.48 31.94
N LYS A 184 13.23 -0.08 32.32
CA LYS A 184 13.12 -1.52 32.59
C LYS A 184 13.41 -2.39 31.36
N GLN A 185 13.00 -1.93 30.18
CA GLN A 185 13.29 -2.64 28.93
C GLN A 185 14.78 -2.62 28.60
N ASP A 186 15.44 -1.47 28.72
CA ASP A 186 16.88 -1.37 28.46
C ASP A 186 17.72 -2.05 29.56
N ASP A 187 17.35 -1.91 30.84
CA ASP A 187 18.01 -2.61 31.95
C ASP A 187 18.00 -4.12 31.76
N ASN A 188 16.88 -4.70 31.31
CA ASN A 188 16.81 -6.12 30.99
C ASN A 188 17.78 -6.52 29.86
N ARG A 189 18.01 -5.62 28.88
CA ARG A 189 18.96 -5.82 27.78
C ARG A 189 20.41 -5.65 28.24
N GLN A 190 20.71 -4.62 29.04
CA GLN A 190 22.05 -4.29 29.54
C GLN A 190 22.52 -5.23 30.66
N PHE A 191 21.59 -5.78 31.46
CA PHE A 191 21.90 -6.77 32.49
C PHE A 191 22.53 -8.03 31.89
N ALA A 192 22.08 -8.45 30.70
CA ALA A 192 22.72 -9.54 29.95
C ALA A 192 24.19 -9.25 29.58
N GLN A 193 24.58 -7.98 29.52
CA GLN A 193 25.94 -7.51 29.22
C GLN A 193 26.73 -7.09 30.47
N GLY A 194 26.15 -7.19 31.66
CA GLY A 194 26.79 -6.83 32.94
C GLY A 194 27.02 -5.33 33.15
N LYS A 195 26.28 -4.46 32.43
CA LYS A 195 26.35 -3.00 32.57
C LYS A 195 25.04 -2.46 33.17
N THR A 196 25.13 -1.34 33.88
CA THR A 196 23.97 -0.61 34.42
C THR A 196 24.11 0.86 34.06
N VAL A 197 23.04 1.48 33.60
CA VAL A 197 23.02 2.90 33.21
C VAL A 197 22.07 3.65 34.14
N ASP A 198 22.54 4.73 34.75
CA ASP A 198 21.68 5.63 35.54
C ASP A 198 21.10 6.71 34.63
N TYR A 199 19.85 6.52 34.22
CA TYR A 199 19.10 7.46 33.39
C TYR A 199 18.52 8.64 34.19
N ASP A 200 18.44 8.54 35.51
CA ASP A 200 17.84 9.56 36.37
C ASP A 200 18.83 10.64 36.79
N HIS A 201 20.10 10.27 36.91
CA HIS A 201 21.13 11.21 37.34
C HIS A 201 22.31 11.16 36.35
N PRO A 202 22.10 11.63 35.10
CA PRO A 202 23.15 11.60 34.12
C PRO A 202 24.33 12.49 34.58
N PRO A 203 25.58 12.06 34.38
CA PRO A 203 26.74 12.77 34.90
C PRO A 203 26.90 14.12 34.21
N MET A 204 27.15 15.17 34.98
CA MET A 204 27.53 16.48 34.45
C MET A 204 29.05 16.56 34.29
N LYS A 205 29.52 17.21 33.22
CA LYS A 205 30.95 17.48 33.04
C LYS A 205 31.42 18.36 34.20
N LYS A 206 32.41 17.90 34.96
CA LYS A 206 33.04 18.72 36.00
C LYS A 206 33.71 19.91 35.30
N LYS A 207 33.33 21.12 35.69
CA LYS A 207 34.02 22.35 35.28
C LYS A 207 35.46 22.35 35.77
#